data_AF-A0A4Z0MHY0-F1
#
_entry.id   AF-A0A4Z0MHY0-F1
#
_cell.length_a   1.000
_cell.length_b   1.000
_cell.length_c   1.000
_cell.angle_alpha   90.00
_cell.angle_beta   90.00
_cell.angle_gamma   90.00
#
_symmetry.space_group_name_H-M   'P 1'
#
loop_
_entity.id
_entity.type
_entity.pdbx_description
1 polymer ?
#
loop_
_entity_poly.entity_id
_entity_poly.type
_entity_poly.pdbx_seq_one_letter_code
_entity_poly.pdbx_strand_id
1 'polypeptide(L)'
;MRIDEIDQEDADIDWFATDSNGYILHVASGGGILPESVAASQEALLELHQYFLTWPAGGSAEAVQLEVGADESSYPGAARYAQRGLFSFAKARLHERADSRYYVVARPVRPLTVAELPEHIAALLQKTWLPGSVADLTSLNVSSIP
;
A
#
# COMPACT_ATOMS: atom_id res chain seq x y z
N MET A 1 -19.65 -1.29 3.16
CA MET A 1 -19.97 -0.12 2.32
C MET A 1 -18.89 -0.01 1.26
N ARG A 2 -19.26 0.24 0.01
CA ARG A 2 -18.28 0.52 -1.06
C ARG A 2 -17.73 1.93 -0.85
N ILE A 3 -16.50 2.17 -1.25
CA ILE A 3 -15.92 3.52 -1.36
C ILE A 3 -16.43 4.13 -2.68
N ASP A 4 -17.14 5.25 -2.61
CA ASP A 4 -17.70 5.90 -3.79
C ASP A 4 -16.63 6.51 -4.69
N GLU A 5 -16.85 6.57 -6.00
CA GLU A 5 -15.83 7.07 -6.95
C GLU A 5 -15.39 8.51 -6.65
N ILE A 6 -16.32 9.36 -6.21
CA ILE A 6 -16.02 10.75 -5.84
C ILE A 6 -15.04 10.79 -4.67
N ASP A 7 -15.25 9.95 -3.65
CA ASP A 7 -14.35 9.87 -2.50
C ASP A 7 -12.98 9.32 -2.93
N GLN A 8 -12.94 8.35 -3.84
CA GLN A 8 -11.68 7.82 -4.36
C GLN A 8 -10.87 8.88 -5.13
N GLU A 9 -11.54 9.73 -5.90
CA GLU A 9 -10.92 10.79 -6.71
C GLU A 9 -10.37 11.93 -5.85
N ASP A 10 -11.13 12.33 -4.83
CA ASP A 10 -10.83 13.48 -3.99
C ASP A 10 -9.89 13.15 -2.83
N ALA A 11 -9.97 11.95 -2.25
CA ALA A 11 -9.21 11.58 -1.07
C ALA A 11 -7.89 10.86 -1.40
N ASP A 12 -6.87 11.14 -0.61
CA ASP A 12 -5.69 10.28 -0.51
C ASP A 12 -6.02 9.09 0.40
N ILE A 13 -6.07 7.91 -0.19
CA ILE A 13 -6.51 6.67 0.46
C ILE A 13 -5.34 5.70 0.49
N ASP A 14 -4.94 5.33 1.71
CA ASP A 14 -3.99 4.25 1.95
C ASP A 14 -4.67 2.90 1.70
N TRP A 15 -4.16 2.11 0.76
CA TRP A 15 -4.63 0.74 0.53
C TRP A 15 -3.50 -0.28 0.49
N PHE A 16 -3.89 -1.55 0.62
CA PHE A 16 -2.97 -2.65 0.86
C PHE A 16 -3.22 -3.81 -0.07
N ALA A 17 -2.13 -4.52 -0.39
CA ALA A 17 -2.17 -5.73 -1.19
C ALA A 17 -1.02 -6.67 -0.81
N THR A 18 -1.05 -7.88 -1.34
CA THR A 18 0.03 -8.86 -1.18
C THR A 18 0.49 -9.41 -2.52
N ASP A 19 1.71 -9.92 -2.60
CA ASP A 19 2.20 -10.63 -3.79
C ASP A 19 2.19 -12.16 -3.63
N SER A 20 2.62 -12.85 -4.68
CA SER A 20 2.76 -14.32 -4.67
C SER A 20 3.77 -14.87 -3.67
N ASN A 21 4.69 -14.03 -3.19
CA ASN A 21 5.69 -14.39 -2.18
C ASN A 21 5.20 -14.09 -0.75
N GLY A 22 3.99 -13.53 -0.62
CA GLY A 22 3.41 -13.12 0.65
C GLY A 22 3.99 -11.84 1.20
N TYR A 23 4.74 -11.04 0.42
CA TYR A 23 5.11 -9.69 0.84
C TYR A 23 3.89 -8.77 0.79
N ILE A 24 3.93 -7.74 1.63
CA ILE A 24 2.82 -6.82 1.82
C ILE A 24 3.22 -5.45 1.32
N LEU A 25 2.30 -4.81 0.61
CA LEU A 25 2.49 -3.46 0.11
C LEU A 25 1.42 -2.52 0.66
N HIS A 26 1.84 -1.27 0.76
CA HIS A 26 1.03 -0.10 1.09
C HIS A 26 1.08 0.86 -0.10
N VAL A 27 -0.04 1.47 -0.45
CA VAL A 27 -0.11 2.49 -1.50
C VAL A 27 -0.90 3.69 -0.99
N ALA A 28 -0.29 4.87 -1.04
CA ALA A 28 -1.00 6.14 -0.92
C ALA A 28 -1.60 6.49 -2.30
N SER A 29 -2.94 6.53 -2.39
CA SER A 29 -3.63 6.66 -3.68
C SER A 29 -3.36 8.00 -4.37
N GLY A 30 -3.15 9.07 -3.61
CA GLY A 30 -3.06 10.45 -4.09
C GLY A 30 -4.29 10.91 -4.87
N GLY A 31 -5.45 10.27 -4.65
CA GLY A 31 -6.65 10.42 -5.46
C GLY A 31 -6.63 9.60 -6.76
N GLY A 32 -7.82 9.25 -7.25
CA GLY A 32 -8.04 8.54 -8.52
C GLY A 32 -9.00 7.38 -8.34
N ILE A 33 -8.82 6.31 -9.12
CA ILE A 33 -9.65 5.10 -9.00
C ILE A 33 -8.82 3.98 -8.39
N LEU A 34 -9.36 3.36 -7.34
CA LEU A 34 -8.76 2.21 -6.66
C LEU A 34 -9.05 0.90 -7.42
N PRO A 35 -8.27 -0.16 -7.19
CA PRO A 35 -8.66 -1.51 -7.60
C PRO A 35 -10.05 -1.89 -7.05
N GLU A 36 -10.82 -2.67 -7.80
CA GLU A 36 -12.18 -3.07 -7.40
C GLU A 36 -12.17 -3.87 -6.09
N SER A 37 -11.17 -4.75 -5.91
CA SER A 37 -11.02 -5.51 -4.67
C SER A 37 -10.84 -4.64 -3.42
N VAL A 38 -10.33 -3.42 -3.58
CA VAL A 38 -10.17 -2.43 -2.51
C VAL A 38 -11.46 -1.60 -2.36
N ALA A 39 -11.95 -1.04 -3.46
CA ALA A 39 -13.13 -0.17 -3.45
C ALA A 39 -14.40 -0.87 -2.92
N ALA A 40 -14.47 -2.20 -3.06
CA ALA A 40 -15.62 -3.00 -2.65
C ALA A 40 -15.97 -2.93 -1.15
N SER A 41 -15.01 -2.58 -0.27
CA SER A 41 -15.25 -2.59 1.19
C SER A 41 -14.39 -1.59 1.96
N GLN A 42 -14.98 -0.45 2.32
CA GLN A 42 -14.36 0.55 3.19
C GLN A 42 -14.04 -0.01 4.58
N GLU A 43 -14.90 -0.88 5.13
CA GLU A 43 -14.68 -1.46 6.45
C GLU A 43 -13.45 -2.37 6.47
N ALA A 44 -13.25 -3.19 5.43
CA ALA A 44 -12.06 -4.02 5.30
C ALA A 44 -10.79 -3.17 5.19
N LEU A 45 -10.87 -2.07 4.43
CA LEU A 45 -9.75 -1.14 4.27
C LEU A 45 -9.38 -0.47 5.59
N LEU A 46 -10.37 0.02 6.34
CA LEU A 46 -10.17 0.64 7.65
C LEU A 46 -9.57 -0.34 8.66
N GLU A 47 -10.00 -1.61 8.64
CA GLU A 47 -9.45 -2.65 9.49
C GLU A 47 -7.96 -2.92 9.19
N LEU A 48 -7.61 -3.11 7.91
CA LEU A 48 -6.22 -3.26 7.47
C LEU A 48 -5.36 -2.06 7.87
N HIS A 49 -5.89 -0.85 7.65
CA HIS A 49 -5.20 0.39 8.00
C HIS A 49 -4.93 0.48 9.51
N GLN A 50 -5.94 0.27 10.35
CA GLN A 50 -5.78 0.28 11.81
C GLN A 50 -4.78 -0.79 12.28
N TYR A 51 -4.86 -1.98 11.68
CA TYR A 51 -3.95 -3.08 12.00
C TYR A 51 -2.50 -2.71 11.71
N PHE A 52 -2.19 -2.26 10.49
CA PHE A 52 -0.81 -1.91 10.14
C PHE A 52 -0.32 -0.67 10.89
N LEU A 53 -1.15 0.33 11.15
CA LEU A 53 -0.72 1.48 11.95
C LEU A 53 -0.30 1.10 13.38
N THR A 54 -0.95 0.08 13.95
CA THR A 54 -0.67 -0.42 15.30
C THR A 54 0.36 -1.55 15.35
N TRP A 55 0.72 -2.14 14.20
CA TRP A 55 1.79 -3.12 14.10
C TRP A 55 3.12 -2.52 14.61
N PRO A 56 3.89 -3.25 15.44
CA PRO A 56 5.16 -2.75 15.95
C PRO A 56 6.13 -2.42 14.82
N ALA A 57 6.74 -1.24 14.88
CA ALA A 57 7.89 -0.94 14.03
C ALA A 57 9.05 -1.89 14.41
N GLY A 58 9.69 -2.49 13.42
CA GLY A 58 10.74 -3.51 13.59
C GLY A 58 12.05 -3.02 14.20
N GLY A 59 12.12 -1.76 14.64
CA GLY A 59 13.27 -1.13 15.29
C GLY A 59 14.15 -0.33 14.33
N SER A 60 14.55 0.87 14.77
CA SER A 60 15.43 1.87 14.13
C SER A 60 14.84 2.60 12.91
N ALA A 61 15.04 3.93 12.85
CA ALA A 61 14.74 4.77 11.68
C ALA A 61 15.55 4.35 10.43
N GLU A 62 16.58 3.53 10.60
CA GLU A 62 17.36 2.89 9.53
C GLU A 62 16.59 1.75 8.82
N ALA A 63 15.39 1.38 9.29
CA ALA A 63 14.58 0.32 8.70
C ALA A 63 13.93 0.66 7.35
N VAL A 64 14.21 1.84 6.80
CA VAL A 64 13.60 2.35 5.55
C VAL A 64 14.66 2.76 4.55
N GLN A 65 14.57 2.21 3.35
CA GLN A 65 15.26 2.76 2.18
C GLN A 65 14.28 3.65 1.43
N LEU A 66 14.47 4.97 1.52
CA LEU A 66 13.76 5.93 0.68
C LEU A 66 14.40 5.97 -0.71
N GLU A 67 13.57 6.01 -1.74
CA GLU A 67 14.04 6.06 -3.12
C GLU A 67 14.48 7.49 -3.49
N VAL A 68 15.39 7.62 -4.46
CA VAL A 68 15.99 8.92 -4.81
C VAL A 68 14.90 9.90 -5.26
N GLY A 69 14.75 11.00 -4.52
CA GLY A 69 13.72 12.02 -4.76
C GLY A 69 12.42 11.82 -3.97
N ALA A 70 12.29 10.74 -3.19
CA ALA A 70 11.25 10.57 -2.20
C ALA A 70 11.79 11.04 -0.83
N ASP A 71 11.29 12.19 -0.35
CA ASP A 71 11.46 12.60 1.04
C ASP A 71 10.16 12.39 1.83
N GLU A 72 10.26 12.31 3.16
CA GLU A 72 9.10 12.18 4.05
C GLU A 72 8.13 13.37 3.92
N SER A 73 8.60 14.55 3.51
CA SER A 73 7.72 15.69 3.22
C SER A 73 6.88 15.51 1.96
N SER A 74 7.34 14.71 1.00
CA SER A 74 6.68 14.43 -0.28
C SER A 74 5.65 13.32 -0.14
N TYR A 75 5.91 12.34 0.74
CA TYR A 75 5.03 11.20 0.97
C TYR A 75 4.89 10.93 2.47
N PRO A 76 4.16 11.80 3.20
CA PRO A 76 4.00 11.65 4.64
C PRO A 76 3.37 10.30 4.98
N GLY A 77 4.09 9.46 5.70
CA GLY A 77 3.63 8.12 6.09
C GLY A 77 4.25 6.97 5.31
N ALA A 78 4.94 7.22 4.20
CA ALA A 78 5.64 6.17 3.45
C ALA A 78 6.69 5.44 4.31
N ALA A 79 7.50 6.19 5.08
CA ALA A 79 8.47 5.57 5.98
C ALA A 79 7.78 4.88 7.15
N ARG A 80 6.64 5.39 7.60
CA ARG A 80 5.87 4.81 8.72
C ARG A 80 5.46 3.36 8.44
N TYR A 81 4.97 3.06 7.24
CA TYR A 81 4.62 1.68 6.84
C TYR A 81 5.85 0.84 6.52
N ALA A 82 6.88 1.42 5.91
CA ALA A 82 8.14 0.70 5.65
C ALA A 82 8.85 0.24 6.93
N GLN A 83 8.85 1.05 7.99
CA GLN A 83 9.38 0.66 9.32
C GLN A 83 8.63 -0.55 9.93
N ARG A 84 7.43 -0.85 9.44
CA ARG A 84 6.58 -1.96 9.88
C ARG A 84 6.64 -3.15 8.93
N GLY A 85 7.46 -3.09 7.89
CA GLY A 85 7.72 -4.19 6.98
C GLY A 85 6.94 -4.13 5.66
N LEU A 86 6.27 -3.02 5.34
CA LEU A 86 5.50 -2.89 4.09
C LEU A 86 6.29 -2.13 3.01
N PHE A 87 6.14 -2.53 1.76
CA PHE A 87 6.64 -1.75 0.62
C PHE A 87 5.67 -0.61 0.32
N SER A 88 6.12 0.64 0.36
CA SER A 88 5.25 1.80 0.13
C SER A 88 5.39 2.34 -1.28
N PHE A 89 4.24 2.54 -1.93
CA PHE A 89 4.11 3.17 -3.24
C PHE A 89 3.25 4.43 -3.14
N ALA A 90 3.48 5.37 -4.03
CA ALA A 90 2.65 6.57 -4.14
C ALA A 90 2.51 7.02 -5.59
N LYS A 91 1.45 7.79 -5.85
CA LYS A 91 1.17 8.34 -7.16
C LYS A 91 2.06 9.55 -7.43
N ALA A 92 2.59 9.65 -8.65
CA ALA A 92 3.35 10.83 -9.04
C ALA A 92 2.45 12.01 -9.46
N ARG A 93 1.26 11.71 -10.02
CA ARG A 93 0.29 12.72 -10.49
C ARG A 93 -1.00 12.63 -9.68
N LEU A 94 -1.13 13.51 -8.70
CA LEU A 94 -2.27 13.54 -7.78
C LEU A 94 -3.57 13.90 -8.53
N HIS A 95 -4.68 13.26 -8.13
CA HIS A 95 -6.03 13.45 -8.67
C HIS A 95 -6.20 13.20 -10.18
N GLU A 96 -5.16 12.72 -10.89
CA GLU A 96 -5.26 12.37 -12.30
C GLU A 96 -5.93 10.99 -12.44
N ARG A 97 -7.25 10.99 -12.71
CA ARG A 97 -8.07 9.76 -12.84
C ARG A 97 -7.48 8.73 -13.81
N ALA A 98 -6.89 9.21 -14.92
CA ALA A 98 -6.32 8.36 -15.96
C ALA A 98 -4.95 7.77 -15.58
N ASP A 99 -4.28 8.29 -14.55
CA ASP A 99 -3.00 7.77 -14.11
C ASP A 99 -3.22 6.57 -13.17
N SER A 100 -2.92 5.38 -13.69
CA SER A 100 -2.96 4.13 -12.93
C SER A 100 -1.60 3.71 -12.38
N ARG A 101 -0.58 4.57 -12.49
CA ARG A 101 0.80 4.22 -12.12
C ARG A 101 1.18 4.77 -10.75
N TYR A 102 1.74 3.88 -9.96
CA TYR A 102 2.33 4.18 -8.67
C TYR A 102 3.81 3.82 -8.71
N TYR A 103 4.62 4.54 -7.92
CA TYR A 103 6.05 4.36 -7.87
C TYR A 103 6.46 4.04 -6.44
N VAL A 104 7.48 3.18 -6.30
CA VAL A 104 8.03 2.89 -4.98
C VAL A 104 8.63 4.15 -4.38
N VAL A 105 8.30 4.42 -3.12
CA VAL A 105 8.79 5.58 -2.37
C VAL A 105 9.55 5.17 -1.11
N ALA A 106 9.24 3.99 -0.56
CA ALA A 106 9.95 3.45 0.59
C ALA A 106 9.96 1.92 0.56
N ARG A 107 11.10 1.33 0.93
CA ARG A 107 11.26 -0.12 1.10
C ARG A 107 11.55 -0.50 2.54
N PRO A 108 10.96 -1.59 3.05
CA PRO A 108 11.30 -2.11 4.36
C PRO A 108 12.66 -2.82 4.28
N VAL A 109 13.50 -2.62 5.30
CA VAL A 109 14.74 -3.42 5.46
C VAL A 109 14.40 -4.86 5.86
N ARG A 110 13.36 -5.04 6.67
CA ARG A 110 12.82 -6.34 7.07
C ARG A 110 11.36 -6.44 6.60
N PRO A 111 11.08 -7.05 5.45
CA PRO A 111 9.72 -7.24 4.96
C PRO A 111 8.87 -8.06 5.93
N LEU A 112 7.64 -7.61 6.17
CA LEU A 112 6.58 -8.36 6.83
C LEU A 112 5.91 -9.25 5.79
N THR A 113 5.61 -10.48 6.17
CA THR A 113 4.94 -11.44 5.30
C THR A 113 3.53 -11.79 5.78
N VAL A 114 2.66 -12.20 4.86
CA VAL A 114 1.27 -12.64 5.17
C VAL A 114 1.25 -13.81 6.15
N ALA A 115 2.26 -14.67 6.13
CA ALA A 115 2.39 -15.79 7.06
C ALA A 115 2.61 -15.35 8.52
N GLU A 116 3.03 -14.10 8.76
CA GLU A 116 3.21 -13.53 10.09
C GLU A 116 1.92 -12.84 10.60
N LEU A 117 0.87 -12.77 9.79
CA LEU A 117 -0.38 -12.13 10.14
C LEU A 117 -1.37 -13.10 10.80
N PRO A 118 -2.28 -12.60 11.65
CA PRO A 118 -3.49 -13.31 12.04
C PRO A 118 -4.31 -13.71 10.80
N GLU A 119 -4.94 -14.88 10.86
CA GLU A 119 -5.70 -15.46 9.75
C GLU A 119 -6.73 -14.51 9.15
N HIS A 120 -7.46 -13.76 9.98
CA HIS A 120 -8.47 -12.81 9.53
C HIS A 120 -7.88 -11.65 8.71
N ILE A 121 -6.73 -11.09 9.15
CA ILE A 121 -6.04 -10.01 8.42
C ILE A 121 -5.48 -10.54 7.10
N ALA A 122 -4.88 -11.74 7.12
CA ALA A 122 -4.39 -12.39 5.91
C ALA A 122 -5.52 -12.60 4.89
N ALA A 123 -6.69 -13.05 5.33
CA ALA A 123 -7.85 -13.25 4.46
C ALA A 123 -8.40 -11.95 3.85
N LEU A 124 -8.33 -10.82 4.58
CA LEU A 124 -8.69 -9.51 4.02
C LEU A 124 -7.67 -9.08 2.95
N LEU A 125 -6.38 -9.23 3.23
CA LEU A 125 -5.31 -8.80 2.34
C LEU A 125 -5.25 -9.62 1.04
N GLN A 126 -5.53 -10.92 1.11
CA GLN A 126 -5.52 -11.82 -0.06
C GLN A 126 -6.59 -11.49 -1.11
N LYS A 127 -7.56 -10.63 -0.81
CA LYS A 127 -8.52 -10.15 -1.81
C LYS A 127 -7.87 -9.26 -2.86
N THR A 128 -6.80 -8.55 -2.49
CA THR A 128 -6.05 -7.66 -3.37
C THR A 128 -4.64 -8.22 -3.51
N TRP A 129 -4.36 -8.86 -4.64
CA TRP A 129 -3.08 -9.55 -4.85
C TRP A 129 -2.39 -9.14 -6.15
N LEU A 130 -1.06 -9.22 -6.13
CA LEU A 130 -0.18 -8.96 -7.27
C LEU A 130 0.37 -10.27 -7.84
N PRO A 131 0.45 -10.40 -9.18
CA PRO A 131 1.05 -11.57 -9.81
C PRO A 131 2.58 -11.63 -9.73
N GLY A 132 3.23 -10.51 -9.43
CA GLY A 132 4.69 -10.41 -9.36
C GLY A 132 5.18 -9.97 -7.99
N SER A 133 6.43 -10.30 -7.68
CA SER A 133 7.13 -9.93 -6.45
C SER A 133 7.21 -8.41 -6.30
N VAL A 134 6.61 -7.85 -5.24
CA VAL A 134 6.64 -6.41 -4.98
C VAL A 134 8.06 -5.93 -4.66
N ALA A 135 8.91 -6.80 -4.11
CA ALA A 135 10.29 -6.50 -3.80
C ALA A 135 11.09 -6.09 -5.06
N ASP A 136 10.73 -6.60 -6.24
CA ASP A 136 11.43 -6.35 -7.50
C ASP A 136 10.81 -5.18 -8.31
N LEU A 137 9.67 -4.63 -7.84
CA LEU A 137 8.97 -3.56 -8.55
C LEU A 137 9.56 -2.19 -8.22
N THR A 138 9.69 -1.36 -9.25
CA THR A 138 9.94 0.09 -9.13
C THR A 138 8.69 0.91 -9.44
N SER A 139 7.72 0.29 -10.13
CA SER A 139 6.41 0.87 -10.40
C SER A 139 5.34 -0.21 -10.42
N LEU A 140 4.12 0.21 -10.13
CA LEU A 140 2.92 -0.62 -10.09
C LEU A 140 1.85 0.00 -10.99
N ASN A 141 1.15 -0.83 -11.77
CA ASN A 141 -0.02 -0.40 -12.53
C ASN A 141 -1.29 -1.02 -11.94
N VAL A 142 -2.13 -0.21 -11.31
CA VAL A 142 -3.33 -0.71 -10.60
C VAL A 142 -4.41 -1.26 -11.53
N SER A 143 -4.40 -0.91 -12.82
CA SER A 143 -5.32 -1.49 -13.80
C SER A 143 -5.08 -2.99 -14.04
N SER A 144 -3.97 -3.54 -13.51
CA SER A 144 -3.66 -4.98 -13.55
C SER A 144 -4.05 -5.73 -12.27
N ILE A 145 -4.56 -5.02 -11.27
CA ILE A 145 -4.98 -5.57 -9.98
C ILE A 145 -6.50 -5.81 -10.02
N PRO A 146 -6.98 -6.97 -9.53
CA PRO A 146 -8.40 -7.29 -9.53
C PRO A 146 -9.25 -6.39 -8.63
#